data_AF-A0A3C0WI58-F1
#
_entry.id   AF-A0A3C0WI58-F1
#
_cell.length_a   1.000
_cell.length_b   1.000
_cell.length_c   1.000
_cell.angle_alpha   90.00
_cell.angle_beta   90.00
_cell.angle_gamma   90.00
#
_symmetry.space_group_name_H-M   'P 1'
#
loop_
_entity.id
_entity.type
_entity.pdbx_description
1 polymer ?
#
loop_
_entity_poly.entity_id
_entity_poly.type
_entity_poly.pdbx_seq_one_letter_code
_entity_poly.pdbx_strand_id
1 'polypeptide(L)'
;MLMARRLCEAGCGFVTVHSAGWDMHADGNNPGMQVGMEMLGRTMDKAVSTFLDDVKQRGLSDKILLVITGDFGRTPRVNKKGGRDHWARLCTLAFAGGGIQPGQIIGKSSRDGGEPATTPYNASHLMATIMHSLFDMGELRLESQFPRELMQMLEDTPPIQELF
;
A
#
# COMPACT_ATOMS: atom_id res chain seq x y z
N MET A 1 7.20 -12.80 1.02
CA MET A 1 6.44 -12.66 2.28
C MET A 1 7.03 -13.44 3.45
N LEU A 2 7.32 -14.75 3.33
CA LEU A 2 7.95 -15.53 4.42
C LEU A 2 9.22 -14.86 4.99
N MET A 3 10.13 -14.45 4.11
CA MET A 3 11.35 -13.73 4.51
C MET A 3 11.03 -12.40 5.19
N ALA A 4 10.08 -11.61 4.66
CA ALA A 4 9.69 -10.33 5.24
C ALA A 4 9.19 -10.50 6.69
N ARG A 5 8.33 -11.50 6.94
CA ARG A 5 7.87 -11.81 8.30
C ARG A 5 9.03 -12.22 9.22
N ARG A 6 9.97 -13.03 8.74
CA ARG A 6 11.18 -13.41 9.51
C ARG A 6 12.08 -12.21 9.82
N LEU A 7 12.20 -11.26 8.91
CA LEU A 7 12.94 -10.02 9.14
C LEU A 7 12.25 -9.17 10.23
N CYS A 8 10.92 -9.04 10.19
CA CYS A 8 10.18 -8.37 11.25
C CYS A 8 10.37 -9.05 12.61
N GLU A 9 10.30 -10.39 12.66
CA GLU A 9 10.59 -11.16 13.89
C GLU A 9 12.03 -10.97 14.39
N ALA A 10 12.99 -10.75 13.49
CA ALA A 10 14.38 -10.46 13.82
C ALA A 10 14.63 -8.98 14.21
N GLY A 11 13.59 -8.15 14.26
CA GLY A 11 13.66 -6.75 14.69
C GLY A 11 13.84 -5.73 13.57
N CYS A 12 13.69 -6.10 12.30
CA CYS A 12 13.65 -5.12 11.21
C CYS A 12 12.37 -4.27 11.32
N GLY A 13 12.52 -2.97 11.59
CA GLY A 13 11.40 -2.04 11.74
C GLY A 13 10.71 -1.66 10.42
N PHE A 14 11.37 -1.84 9.27
CA PHE A 14 10.78 -1.53 7.96
C PHE A 14 11.29 -2.51 6.90
N VAL A 15 10.37 -3.11 6.15
CA VAL A 15 10.69 -4.12 5.11
C VAL A 15 9.91 -3.81 3.84
N THR A 16 10.64 -3.55 2.75
CA THR A 16 10.05 -3.36 1.43
C THR A 16 10.08 -4.67 0.64
N VAL A 17 8.95 -5.03 0.04
CA VAL A 17 8.85 -6.16 -0.90
C VAL A 17 8.42 -5.62 -2.25
N HIS A 18 9.24 -5.84 -3.28
CA HIS A 18 8.93 -5.41 -4.63
C HIS A 18 8.32 -6.55 -5.46
N SER A 19 7.22 -6.27 -6.17
CA SER A 19 6.59 -7.18 -7.13
C SER A 19 6.41 -6.46 -8.46
N ALA A 20 7.18 -6.86 -9.47
CA ALA A 20 7.13 -6.28 -10.81
C ALA A 20 6.11 -6.99 -11.72
N GLY A 21 5.86 -6.44 -12.92
CA GLY A 21 5.10 -7.08 -14.00
C GLY A 21 3.61 -6.71 -14.05
N TRP A 22 3.16 -5.77 -13.23
CA TRP A 22 1.75 -5.33 -13.17
C TRP A 22 1.32 -4.45 -14.35
N ASP A 23 2.23 -4.16 -15.28
CA ASP A 23 1.93 -3.52 -16.55
C ASP A 23 1.23 -4.54 -17.46
N MET A 24 -0.09 -4.42 -17.57
CA MET A 24 -0.92 -5.34 -18.35
C MET A 24 -1.48 -4.64 -19.59
N HIS A 25 -0.57 -4.10 -20.42
CA HIS A 25 -0.89 -3.25 -21.58
C HIS A 25 -1.31 -4.01 -22.84
N ALA A 26 -1.05 -5.32 -22.90
CA ALA A 26 -1.26 -6.16 -24.08
C ALA A 26 -0.55 -5.61 -25.35
N ASP A 27 0.66 -5.09 -25.22
CA ASP A 27 1.36 -4.36 -26.28
C ASP A 27 2.53 -5.12 -26.93
N GLY A 28 2.69 -6.41 -26.60
CA GLY A 28 3.76 -7.29 -27.09
C GLY A 28 4.93 -7.42 -26.13
N ASN A 29 5.21 -6.37 -25.33
CA ASN A 29 6.19 -6.41 -24.25
C ASN A 29 5.53 -6.74 -22.90
N ASN A 30 4.26 -6.39 -22.76
CA ASN A 30 3.46 -6.57 -21.55
C ASN A 30 2.33 -7.59 -21.79
N PRO A 31 2.02 -8.46 -20.81
CA PRO A 31 0.91 -9.38 -20.92
C PRO A 31 -0.43 -8.63 -21.04
N GLY A 32 -1.46 -9.32 -21.53
CA GLY A 32 -2.84 -8.86 -21.36
C GLY A 32 -3.33 -9.09 -19.93
N MET A 33 -4.41 -8.41 -19.55
CA MET A 33 -4.93 -8.46 -18.17
C MET A 33 -5.19 -9.88 -17.66
N GLN A 34 -5.78 -10.74 -18.48
CA GLN A 34 -6.12 -12.10 -18.05
C GLN A 34 -4.88 -12.92 -17.69
N VAL A 35 -3.88 -12.93 -18.57
CA VAL A 35 -2.62 -13.63 -18.35
C VAL A 35 -1.86 -13.01 -17.18
N GLY A 36 -1.78 -11.67 -17.13
CA GLY A 36 -1.11 -10.95 -16.06
C GLY A 36 -1.73 -11.23 -14.68
N MET A 37 -3.06 -11.25 -14.57
CA MET A 37 -3.75 -11.53 -13.31
C MET A 37 -3.64 -13.00 -12.88
N GLU A 38 -3.62 -13.94 -13.83
CA GLU A 38 -3.35 -15.35 -13.53
C GLU A 38 -1.94 -15.54 -12.95
N MET A 39 -0.94 -14.84 -13.50
CA MET A 39 0.45 -14.92 -13.03
C MET A 39 0.67 -14.20 -11.69
N LEU A 40 0.21 -12.95 -11.59
CA LEU A 40 0.57 -12.06 -10.48
C LEU A 40 -0.54 -11.99 -9.43
N GLY A 41 -1.79 -11.89 -9.85
CA GLY A 41 -2.94 -11.80 -8.95
C GLY A 41 -3.05 -13.01 -8.04
N ARG A 42 -2.99 -14.23 -8.58
CA ARG A 42 -3.02 -15.46 -7.76
C ARG A 42 -1.84 -15.58 -6.80
N THR A 43 -0.64 -15.21 -7.27
CA THR A 43 0.58 -15.27 -6.46
C THR A 43 0.51 -14.26 -5.32
N MET A 44 0.05 -13.04 -5.60
CA MET A 44 -0.16 -11.99 -4.61
C MET A 44 -1.22 -12.39 -3.57
N ASP A 45 -2.39 -12.84 -4.02
CA ASP A 45 -3.49 -13.28 -3.15
C ASP A 45 -3.04 -14.36 -2.16
N LYS A 46 -2.37 -15.41 -2.67
CA LYS A 46 -1.80 -16.45 -1.82
C LYS A 46 -0.74 -15.92 -0.86
N ALA A 47 0.16 -15.06 -1.34
CA ALA A 47 1.26 -14.55 -0.54
C ALA A 47 0.77 -13.63 0.59
N VAL A 48 -0.22 -12.78 0.33
CA VAL A 48 -0.80 -11.84 1.30
C VAL A 48 -1.66 -12.59 2.31
N SER A 49 -2.57 -13.45 1.88
CA SER A 49 -3.41 -14.25 2.78
C SER A 49 -2.57 -15.10 3.74
N THR A 50 -1.59 -15.84 3.20
CA THR A 50 -0.67 -16.66 4.02
C THR A 50 0.13 -15.79 4.99
N PHE A 51 0.58 -14.60 4.58
CA PHE A 51 1.31 -13.71 5.47
C PHE A 51 0.46 -13.23 6.64
N LEU A 52 -0.79 -12.83 6.37
CA LEU A 52 -1.70 -12.37 7.41
C LEU A 52 -2.04 -13.49 8.41
N ASP A 53 -2.26 -14.71 7.91
CA ASP A 53 -2.45 -15.89 8.77
C ASP A 53 -1.20 -16.20 9.61
N ASP A 54 -0.01 -16.17 9.02
CA ASP A 54 1.27 -16.38 9.72
C ASP A 54 1.46 -15.34 10.84
N VAL A 55 1.22 -14.06 10.53
CA VAL A 55 1.35 -12.95 11.47
C VAL A 55 0.34 -13.11 12.62
N LYS A 56 -0.90 -13.49 12.32
CA LYS A 56 -1.93 -13.75 13.33
C LYS A 56 -1.59 -14.92 14.23
N GLN A 57 -1.19 -16.05 13.66
CA GLN A 57 -0.83 -17.26 14.42
C GLN A 57 0.35 -17.02 15.38
N ARG A 58 1.19 -16.03 15.07
CA ARG A 58 2.36 -15.66 15.89
C ARG A 58 2.08 -14.55 16.90
N GLY A 59 0.84 -14.04 16.96
CA GLY A 59 0.50 -12.91 17.83
C GLY A 59 1.14 -11.59 17.41
N LEU A 60 1.46 -11.44 16.13
CA LEU A 60 2.13 -10.26 15.58
C LEU A 60 1.17 -9.29 14.87
N SER A 61 -0.15 -9.57 14.85
CA SER A 61 -1.14 -8.75 14.14
C SER A 61 -1.13 -7.28 14.54
N ASP A 62 -0.93 -6.98 15.82
CA ASP A 62 -0.88 -5.59 16.30
C ASP A 62 0.53 -4.97 16.20
N LYS A 63 1.53 -5.77 15.80
CA LYS A 63 2.94 -5.36 15.72
C LYS A 63 3.43 -5.14 14.30
N ILE A 64 2.73 -5.66 13.30
CA ILE A 64 3.11 -5.57 11.90
C ILE A 64 1.98 -4.91 11.11
N LEU A 65 2.26 -3.72 10.59
CA LEU A 65 1.42 -3.08 9.58
C LEU A 65 1.86 -3.56 8.18
N LEU A 66 0.98 -4.27 7.48
CA LEU A 66 1.14 -4.57 6.06
C LEU A 66 0.55 -3.41 5.25
N VAL A 67 1.35 -2.87 4.34
CA VAL A 67 0.93 -1.87 3.35
C VAL A 67 1.09 -2.45 1.95
N ILE A 68 0.01 -2.40 1.16
CA ILE A 68 0.00 -2.78 -0.24
C ILE A 68 -0.36 -1.55 -1.06
N THR A 69 0.56 -1.14 -1.93
CA THR A 69 0.39 0.03 -2.78
C THR A 69 1.22 -0.10 -4.06
N GLY A 70 1.02 0.82 -4.99
CA GLY A 70 1.79 0.99 -6.21
C GLY A 70 2.05 2.47 -6.51
N ASP A 71 2.70 2.74 -7.62
CA ASP A 71 3.01 4.09 -8.10
C ASP A 71 1.81 4.80 -8.73
N PHE A 72 1.06 4.10 -9.59
CA PHE A 72 -0.15 4.60 -10.25
C PHE A 72 -1.15 3.47 -10.53
N GLY A 73 -2.40 3.84 -10.84
CA GLY A 73 -3.43 2.87 -11.23
C GLY A 73 -3.46 2.63 -12.74
N ARG A 74 -4.59 2.08 -13.19
CA ARG A 74 -4.82 1.71 -14.59
C ARG A 74 -6.08 2.35 -15.16
N THR A 75 -6.05 2.75 -16.43
CA THR A 75 -7.16 3.44 -17.11
C THR A 75 -8.49 2.74 -16.86
N PRO A 76 -9.58 3.40 -16.45
CA PRO A 76 -10.91 2.81 -16.29
C PRO A 76 -11.39 1.93 -17.45
N ARG A 77 -11.00 2.34 -18.66
CA ARG A 77 -11.37 1.68 -19.91
C ARG A 77 -10.25 0.76 -20.38
N VAL A 78 -10.66 -0.37 -20.92
CA VAL A 78 -9.80 -1.32 -21.63
C VAL A 78 -9.38 -0.69 -22.95
N ASN A 79 -8.08 -0.77 -23.27
CA ASN A 79 -7.52 -0.26 -24.50
C ASN A 79 -7.87 -1.18 -25.70
N LYS A 80 -7.58 -0.74 -26.93
CA LYS A 80 -7.90 -1.50 -28.15
C LYS A 80 -7.19 -2.87 -28.24
N LYS A 81 -6.16 -3.09 -27.42
CA LYS A 81 -5.36 -4.33 -27.41
C LYS A 81 -5.82 -5.31 -26.32
N GLY A 82 -6.80 -4.94 -25.50
CA GLY A 82 -7.25 -5.77 -24.38
C GLY A 82 -6.46 -5.59 -23.07
N GLY A 83 -5.65 -4.53 -22.98
CA GLY A 83 -4.93 -4.12 -21.77
C GLY A 83 -5.53 -2.88 -21.10
N ARG A 84 -4.84 -2.34 -20.09
CA ARG A 84 -5.17 -1.04 -19.47
C ARG A 84 -3.91 -0.21 -19.26
N ASP A 85 -3.95 1.06 -19.67
CA ASP A 85 -2.77 1.93 -19.73
C ASP A 85 -2.49 2.62 -18.37
N HIS A 86 -1.40 3.38 -18.27
CA HIS A 86 -1.01 4.12 -17.06
C HIS A 86 -2.06 5.15 -16.65
N TRP A 87 -2.30 5.28 -15.35
CA TRP A 87 -3.32 6.19 -14.83
C TRP A 87 -2.95 6.77 -13.46
N ALA A 88 -2.36 7.97 -13.47
CA ALA A 88 -1.84 8.63 -12.26
C ALA A 88 -2.92 9.18 -11.31
N ARG A 89 -4.19 9.17 -11.71
CA ARG A 89 -5.26 9.88 -10.98
C ARG A 89 -5.80 9.10 -9.78
N LEU A 90 -5.60 7.79 -9.74
CA LEU A 90 -6.07 6.92 -8.67
C LEU A 90 -5.22 5.66 -8.63
N CYS A 91 -4.78 5.22 -7.45
CA CYS A 91 -4.10 3.95 -7.23
C CYS A 91 -4.71 3.23 -6.02
N THR A 92 -4.34 1.96 -5.83
CA THR A 92 -4.81 1.17 -4.69
C THR A 92 -3.92 1.43 -3.48
N LEU A 93 -4.54 1.62 -2.33
CA LEU A 93 -3.86 1.63 -1.04
C LEU A 93 -4.63 0.69 -0.10
N ALA A 94 -3.97 -0.37 0.37
CA ALA A 94 -4.55 -1.34 1.29
C ALA A 94 -3.67 -1.51 2.53
N PHE A 95 -4.32 -1.58 3.69
CA PHE A 95 -3.67 -1.73 4.99
C PHE A 95 -4.23 -2.93 5.74
N ALA A 96 -3.39 -3.61 6.52
CA ALA A 96 -3.80 -4.65 7.44
C ALA A 96 -2.83 -4.81 8.62
N GLY A 97 -3.35 -5.03 9.83
CA GLY A 97 -2.55 -5.18 11.04
C GLY A 97 -2.04 -3.84 11.60
N GLY A 98 -1.06 -3.89 12.50
CA GLY A 98 -0.47 -2.71 13.13
C GLY A 98 -1.43 -1.96 14.07
N GLY A 99 -2.47 -2.63 14.57
CA GLY A 99 -3.43 -2.06 15.51
C GLY A 99 -4.49 -1.14 14.89
N ILE A 100 -4.51 -0.98 13.56
CA ILE A 100 -5.55 -0.20 12.85
C ILE A 100 -6.92 -0.88 12.93
N GLN A 101 -7.99 -0.11 12.76
CA GLN A 101 -9.35 -0.65 12.70
C GLN A 101 -9.55 -1.48 11.41
N PRO A 102 -9.88 -2.79 11.49
CA PRO A 102 -10.05 -3.62 10.31
C PRO A 102 -11.43 -3.46 9.66
N GLY A 103 -11.55 -3.91 8.41
CA GLY A 103 -12.85 -4.03 7.72
C GLY A 103 -13.43 -2.71 7.20
N GLN A 104 -12.60 -1.68 7.05
CA GLN A 104 -13.02 -0.37 6.59
C GLN A 104 -12.87 -0.20 5.07
N ILE A 105 -13.70 0.67 4.51
CA ILE A 105 -13.54 1.24 3.16
C ILE A 105 -13.48 2.75 3.34
N ILE A 106 -12.34 3.35 3.04
CA ILE A 106 -12.10 4.79 3.22
C ILE A 106 -12.08 5.45 1.84
N GLY A 107 -12.92 6.46 1.67
CA GLY A 107 -13.08 7.19 0.42
C GLY A 107 -13.88 6.44 -0.66
N LYS A 108 -13.98 7.06 -1.84
CA LYS A 108 -14.74 6.55 -2.98
C LYS A 108 -14.12 7.02 -4.31
N SER A 109 -14.21 6.19 -5.34
CA SER A 109 -13.89 6.59 -6.71
C SER A 109 -15.11 7.13 -7.48
N SER A 110 -14.87 7.77 -8.62
CA SER A 110 -15.88 8.00 -9.65
C SER A 110 -16.51 6.67 -10.08
N ARG A 111 -17.68 6.74 -10.73
CA ARG A 111 -18.44 5.55 -11.15
C ARG A 111 -17.63 4.59 -12.04
N ASP A 112 -16.71 5.13 -12.82
CA ASP A 112 -15.82 4.37 -13.70
C ASP A 112 -14.49 3.96 -13.03
N GLY A 113 -14.24 4.39 -11.78
CA GLY A 113 -12.99 4.08 -11.07
C GLY A 113 -11.78 4.91 -11.54
N GLY A 114 -12.01 6.03 -12.22
CA GLY A 114 -10.94 6.86 -12.78
C GLY A 114 -10.42 7.93 -11.85
N GLU A 115 -11.22 8.45 -10.93
CA GLU A 115 -10.85 9.62 -10.14
C GLU A 115 -11.35 9.46 -8.70
N PRO A 116 -10.73 10.14 -7.72
CA PRO A 116 -11.32 10.28 -6.39
C PRO A 116 -12.65 11.03 -6.49
N ALA A 117 -13.71 10.47 -5.90
CA ALA A 117 -15.02 11.12 -5.74
C ALA A 117 -15.22 11.72 -4.35
N THR A 118 -14.30 11.46 -3.43
CA THR A 118 -14.21 12.02 -2.07
C THR A 118 -12.82 12.63 -1.86
N THR A 119 -12.52 13.07 -0.64
CA THR A 119 -11.18 13.53 -0.23
C THR A 119 -10.09 12.56 -0.74
N PRO A 120 -9.14 13.03 -1.56
CA PRO A 120 -8.07 12.20 -2.05
C PRO A 120 -6.94 12.09 -1.02
N TYR A 121 -6.44 10.87 -0.82
CA TYR A 121 -5.19 10.63 -0.10
C TYR A 121 -4.06 10.45 -1.11
N ASN A 122 -2.93 11.10 -0.85
CA ASN A 122 -1.75 11.09 -1.72
C ASN A 122 -0.55 10.44 -1.01
N ALA A 123 0.62 10.46 -1.65
CA ALA A 123 1.85 9.87 -1.11
C ALA A 123 2.26 10.44 0.27
N SER A 124 1.97 11.73 0.54
CA SER A 124 2.24 12.34 1.85
C SER A 124 1.36 11.74 2.94
N HIS A 125 0.08 11.48 2.66
CA HIS A 125 -0.83 10.83 3.62
C HIS A 125 -0.40 9.38 3.89
N LEU A 126 0.05 8.66 2.86
CA LEU A 126 0.62 7.32 3.02
C LEU A 126 1.86 7.36 3.91
N MET A 127 2.80 8.27 3.63
CA MET A 127 4.01 8.42 4.42
C MET A 127 3.67 8.78 5.87
N ALA A 128 2.77 9.73 6.10
CA ALA A 128 2.32 10.12 7.43
C ALA A 128 1.70 8.94 8.21
N THR A 129 0.89 8.12 7.53
CA THR A 129 0.29 6.91 8.14
C THR A 129 1.35 5.87 8.53
N ILE A 130 2.34 5.64 7.67
CA ILE A 130 3.45 4.73 7.96
C ILE A 130 4.27 5.27 9.15
N MET A 131 4.64 6.54 9.12
CA MET A 131 5.44 7.17 10.18
C MET A 131 4.72 7.16 11.53
N HIS A 132 3.42 7.44 11.54
CA HIS A 132 2.57 7.34 12.73
C HIS A 132 2.54 5.92 13.32
N SER A 133 2.67 4.89 12.48
CA SER A 133 2.69 3.50 12.92
C SER A 133 4.07 3.04 13.39
N LEU A 134 5.15 3.66 12.91
CA LEU A 134 6.53 3.30 13.23
C LEU A 134 7.08 4.01 14.46
N PHE A 135 6.64 5.24 14.73
CA PHE A 135 7.24 6.10 15.74
C PHE A 135 6.20 6.66 16.71
N ASP A 136 6.63 6.89 17.94
CA ASP A 136 5.95 7.87 18.79
C ASP A 136 6.23 9.27 18.22
N MET A 137 5.20 9.90 17.68
CA MET A 137 5.33 11.20 17.02
C MET A 137 5.72 12.33 17.98
N GLY A 138 5.45 12.19 19.28
CA GLY A 138 5.89 13.12 20.32
C GLY A 138 7.40 13.02 20.55
N GLU A 139 7.92 11.79 20.64
CA GLU A 139 9.37 11.56 20.77
C GLU A 139 10.11 11.92 19.49
N LEU A 140 9.58 11.56 18.31
CA LEU A 140 10.21 11.85 17.02
C LEU A 140 10.45 13.35 16.80
N ARG A 141 9.57 14.21 17.31
CA ARG A 141 9.73 15.68 17.25
C ARG A 141 10.93 16.21 18.03
N LEU A 142 11.43 15.46 18.99
CA LEU A 142 12.60 15.81 19.79
C LEU A 142 13.90 15.32 19.14
N GLU A 143 13.82 14.47 18.11
CA GLU A 143 14.97 13.89 17.43
C GLU A 143 15.63 14.89 16.46
N SER A 144 16.67 15.56 16.94
CA SER A 144 17.44 16.57 16.18
C SER A 144 18.05 16.08 14.86
N GLN A 145 18.27 14.77 14.71
CA GLN A 145 18.87 14.18 13.51
C GLN A 145 17.83 13.77 12.46
N PHE A 146 16.54 13.86 12.78
CA PHE A 146 15.50 13.49 11.84
C PHE A 146 15.39 14.54 10.71
N PRO A 147 15.27 14.13 9.43
CA PRO A 147 15.24 15.08 8.32
C PRO A 147 14.12 16.11 8.48
N ARG A 148 14.49 17.39 8.45
CA ARG A 148 13.57 18.50 8.71
C ARG A 148 12.45 18.57 7.69
N GLU A 149 12.74 18.24 6.44
CA GLU A 149 11.76 18.20 5.34
C GLU A 149 10.69 17.14 5.60
N LEU A 150 11.07 16.00 6.20
CA LEU A 150 10.13 14.95 6.58
C LEU A 150 9.29 15.39 7.78
N MET A 151 9.88 16.03 8.79
CA MET A 151 9.10 16.60 9.92
C MET A 151 8.07 17.60 9.43
N GLN A 152 8.47 18.52 8.56
CA GLN A 152 7.57 19.53 8.02
C GLN A 152 6.42 18.88 7.23
N MET A 153 6.72 17.88 6.41
CA MET A 153 5.68 17.12 5.69
C MET A 153 4.70 16.43 6.65
N LEU A 154 5.20 15.84 7.74
CA LEU A 154 4.37 15.17 8.76
C LEU A 154 3.53 16.15 9.59
N GLU A 155 3.95 17.39 9.71
CA GLU A 155 3.17 18.48 10.33
C GLU A 155 2.09 19.00 9.38
N ASP A 156 2.42 19.13 8.10
CA ASP A 156 1.52 19.66 7.07
C ASP A 156 0.45 18.63 6.63
N THR A 157 0.77 17.34 6.70
CA THR A 157 -0.13 16.26 6.24
C THR A 157 -0.38 15.25 7.36
N PRO A 158 -1.61 15.17 7.90
CA PRO A 158 -1.94 14.17 8.89
C PRO A 158 -1.97 12.75 8.29
N PRO A 159 -1.81 11.69 9.11
CA PRO A 159 -2.09 10.33 8.68
C PRO A 159 -3.55 10.19 8.26
N ILE A 160 -3.89 9.09 7.58
CA ILE A 160 -5.28 8.75 7.26
C ILE A 160 -5.99 8.41 8.57
N GLN A 161 -6.67 9.40 9.15
CA GLN A 161 -7.19 9.35 10.51
C GLN A 161 -8.23 8.24 10.68
N GLU A 162 -8.99 7.95 9.63
CA GLU A 162 -10.03 6.93 9.66
C GLU A 162 -9.50 5.52 9.95
N LEU A 163 -8.19 5.26 9.79
CA LEU A 163 -7.59 3.96 10.09
C LEU A 163 -7.46 3.67 11.60
N PHE A 164 -7.55 4.67 12.47
CA PHE A 164 -7.26 4.57 13.92
C PHE A 164 -8.51 4.87 14.76
#